data_AF-A0A392N865-F1
#
_entry.id   AF-A0A392N865-F1
#
_cell.length_a   1.000
_cell.length_b   1.000
_cell.length_c   1.000
_cell.angle_alpha   90.00
_cell.angle_beta   90.00
_cell.angle_gamma   90.00
#
_symmetry.space_group_name_H-M   'P 1'
#
loop_
_entity.id
_entity.type
_entity.pdbx_description
1 polymer ?
#
loop_
_entity_poly.entity_id
_entity_poly.type
_entity_poly.pdbx_seq_one_letter_code
_entity_poly.pdbx_strand_id
1 'polypeptide(L)'
;IPQSGWDKLFISFIPADSGKVTSKTTKANVRNGTCKWSDPIYETTRLLQDIKTRQFDEKVYKLVVGMGSSRSSILGEANIDLADFVDALKPTAIALPLNGSEPGVTLHVRISELHIL
;
A
#
# COMPACT_ATOMS: atom_id res chain seq x y z
N ILE A 1 2.58 -16.30 1.70
CA ILE A 1 1.85 -16.04 2.96
C ILE A 1 1.78 -17.34 3.76
N PRO A 2 2.06 -17.35 5.09
CA PRO A 2 2.06 -18.57 5.88
C PRO A 2 0.68 -19.25 5.86
N GLN A 3 0.65 -20.59 5.93
CA GLN A 3 -0.58 -21.37 5.71
C GLN A 3 -1.56 -21.35 6.89
N SER A 4 -1.08 -21.17 8.13
CA SER A 4 -1.93 -21.22 9.33
C SER A 4 -2.14 -19.83 9.92
N GLY A 5 -3.39 -19.50 10.26
CA GLY A 5 -3.77 -18.28 10.98
C GLY A 5 -3.96 -17.04 10.11
N TRP A 6 -3.53 -17.05 8.85
CA TRP A 6 -3.61 -15.90 7.92
C TRP A 6 -4.77 -16.01 6.93
N ASP A 7 -5.95 -16.42 7.37
CA ASP A 7 -7.06 -16.76 6.45
C ASP A 7 -7.60 -15.56 5.67
N LYS A 8 -7.60 -14.38 6.30
CA LYS A 8 -8.08 -13.12 5.72
C LYS A 8 -7.17 -11.96 6.05
N LEU A 9 -6.80 -11.19 5.03
CA LEU A 9 -5.90 -10.04 5.17
C LEU A 9 -6.57 -8.74 4.71
N PHE A 10 -6.16 -7.62 5.29
CA PHE A 10 -6.44 -6.28 4.79
C PHE A 10 -5.14 -5.48 4.71
N ILE A 11 -5.17 -4.39 3.94
CA ILE A 11 -4.07 -3.42 3.86
C ILE A 11 -4.56 -2.13 4.51
N SER A 12 -3.74 -1.54 5.39
CA SER A 12 -3.91 -0.16 5.85
C SER A 12 -2.96 0.77 5.13
N PHE A 13 -3.46 1.93 4.74
CA PHE A 13 -2.72 3.03 4.14
C PHE A 13 -2.50 4.10 5.23
N ILE A 14 -1.23 4.42 5.50
CA ILE A 14 -0.83 5.30 6.61
C ILE A 14 0.15 6.35 6.07
N PRO A 15 -0.27 7.62 5.89
CA PRO A 15 0.67 8.70 5.60
C PRO A 15 1.76 8.80 6.66
N ALA A 16 3.03 8.94 6.26
CA ALA A 16 4.15 9.04 7.18
C ALA A 16 4.07 10.29 8.09
N ASP A 17 3.50 11.38 7.57
CA ASP A 17 3.34 12.66 8.29
C ASP A 17 2.30 12.57 9.42
N SER A 18 1.18 11.89 9.19
CA SER A 18 0.10 11.78 10.17
C SER A 18 0.27 10.60 11.13
N GLY A 19 0.90 9.51 10.68
CA GLY A 19 0.98 8.24 11.39
C GLY A 19 -0.37 7.56 11.65
N LYS A 20 -1.46 8.08 11.08
CA LYS A 20 -2.83 7.57 11.27
C LYS A 20 -3.30 6.85 10.02
N VAL A 21 -4.09 5.80 10.20
CA VAL A 21 -4.71 5.11 9.06
C VAL A 21 -5.73 6.03 8.39
N THR A 22 -5.52 6.34 7.12
CA THR A 22 -6.48 7.12 6.31
C THR A 22 -7.44 6.22 5.56
N SER A 23 -6.94 5.07 5.10
CA SER A 23 -7.69 4.15 4.24
C SER A 23 -7.36 2.69 4.54
N LYS A 24 -8.32 1.80 4.28
CA LYS A 24 -8.14 0.34 4.36
C LYS A 24 -8.85 -0.35 3.21
N THR A 25 -8.28 -1.46 2.74
CA THR A 25 -9.03 -2.41 1.90
C THR A 25 -10.06 -3.17 2.73
N THR A 26 -11.02 -3.78 2.06
CA THR A 26 -11.78 -4.90 2.59
C THR A 26 -10.86 -6.08 2.90
N LYS A 27 -11.41 -7.06 3.61
CA LYS A 27 -10.70 -8.30 3.94
C LYS A 27 -10.77 -9.25 2.74
N ALA A 28 -9.61 -9.65 2.24
CA ALA A 28 -9.49 -10.64 1.18
C ALA A 28 -9.04 -11.99 1.74
N ASN A 29 -9.52 -13.08 1.13
CA ASN A 29 -9.14 -14.44 1.54
C ASN A 29 -7.75 -14.80 1.01
N VAL A 30 -6.97 -15.52 1.82
CA VAL A 30 -5.74 -16.15 1.38
C VAL A 30 -6.06 -17.51 0.78
N ARG A 31 -5.57 -17.77 -0.43
CA ARG A 31 -5.70 -19.04 -1.14
C ARG A 31 -4.35 -19.43 -1.72
N ASN A 32 -3.87 -20.63 -1.39
CA ASN A 32 -2.58 -21.16 -1.85
C ASN A 32 -1.42 -20.16 -1.65
N GLY A 33 -1.35 -19.56 -0.47
CA GLY A 33 -0.30 -18.59 -0.11
C GLY A 33 -0.41 -17.22 -0.79
N THR A 34 -1.46 -16.96 -1.56
CA THR A 34 -1.71 -15.70 -2.28
C THR A 34 -2.97 -15.00 -1.75
N CYS A 35 -2.93 -13.67 -1.69
CA CYS A 35 -4.08 -12.82 -1.36
C CYS A 35 -4.29 -11.81 -2.49
N LYS A 36 -5.55 -11.53 -2.86
CA LYS A 36 -5.89 -10.51 -3.86
C LYS A 36 -7.08 -9.70 -3.37
N TRP A 37 -6.90 -8.39 -3.32
CA TRP A 37 -7.95 -7.45 -2.95
C TRP A 37 -8.70 -6.99 -4.20
N SER A 38 -10.02 -6.92 -4.11
CA SER A 38 -10.91 -6.50 -5.19
C SER A 38 -11.05 -5.00 -5.29
N ASP A 39 -10.88 -4.32 -4.17
CA ASP A 39 -11.18 -2.91 -3.97
C ASP A 39 -9.88 -2.09 -3.98
N PRO A 40 -9.78 -1.07 -4.85
CA PRO A 40 -8.65 -0.15 -4.83
C PRO A 40 -8.75 0.77 -3.61
N ILE A 41 -7.60 1.30 -3.18
CA ILE A 41 -7.55 2.43 -2.25
C ILE A 41 -7.52 3.71 -3.09
N TYR A 42 -8.46 4.61 -2.81
CA TYR A 42 -8.45 5.97 -3.34
C TYR A 42 -7.91 6.91 -2.27
N GLU A 43 -6.87 7.65 -2.60
CA GLU A 43 -6.22 8.59 -1.69
C GLU A 43 -6.03 9.91 -2.44
N THR A 44 -6.52 11.00 -1.85
CA THR A 44 -6.27 12.35 -2.37
C THR A 44 -5.25 13.02 -1.47
N THR A 45 -4.14 13.46 -2.04
CA THR A 45 -3.09 14.12 -1.28
C THR A 45 -2.49 15.27 -2.07
N ARG A 46 -2.04 16.30 -1.35
CA ARG A 46 -1.40 17.45 -1.98
C ARG A 46 0.10 17.19 -2.06
N LEU A 47 0.64 17.37 -3.26
CA LEU A 47 2.07 17.38 -3.50
C LEU A 47 2.54 18.82 -3.67
N LEU A 48 3.66 19.14 -3.03
CA LEU A 48 4.30 20.44 -3.14
C LEU A 48 5.49 20.30 -4.08
N GLN A 49 5.55 21.15 -5.10
CA GLN A 49 6.66 21.17 -6.06
C GLN A 49 7.57 22.34 -5.74
N ASP A 50 8.87 22.07 -5.57
CA ASP A 50 9.87 23.11 -5.50
C ASP A 50 9.98 23.82 -6.86
N ILE A 51 9.80 25.14 -6.85
CA ILE A 51 9.73 25.94 -8.08
C ILE A 51 11.08 25.97 -8.83
N LYS A 52 12.20 25.86 -8.10
CA LYS A 52 13.55 25.93 -8.66
C LYS A 52 13.99 24.59 -9.22
N THR A 53 13.81 23.50 -8.47
CA THR A 53 14.28 22.16 -8.87
C THR A 53 13.25 21.38 -9.67
N ARG A 54 11.98 21.80 -9.63
CA ARG A 54 10.82 21.07 -10.20
C ARG A 54 10.58 19.69 -9.58
N GLN A 55 11.22 19.39 -8.45
CA GLN A 55 10.98 18.16 -7.72
C GLN A 55 9.79 18.30 -6.79
N PHE A 56 9.04 17.21 -6.63
CA PHE A 56 8.00 17.13 -5.61
C PHE A 56 8.61 16.72 -4.28
N ASP A 57 8.10 17.30 -3.19
CA ASP A 57 8.39 16.84 -1.84
C ASP A 57 7.95 15.38 -1.68
N GLU A 58 8.75 14.61 -0.93
CA GLU A 58 8.45 13.22 -0.61
C GLU A 58 7.05 13.09 0.00
N LYS A 59 6.29 12.12 -0.49
CA LYS A 59 4.96 11.79 0.02
C LYS A 59 4.87 10.32 0.33
N VAL A 60 5.61 9.94 1.36
CA VAL A 60 5.73 8.56 1.84
C VAL A 60 4.48 8.10 2.57
N TYR A 61 4.01 6.92 2.19
CA TYR A 61 2.96 6.16 2.86
C TYR A 61 3.51 4.80 3.29
N LYS A 62 3.12 4.38 4.50
CA LYS A 62 3.32 3.02 4.99
C LYS A 62 2.08 2.18 4.67
N LEU A 63 2.32 1.04 4.04
CA LEU A 63 1.38 -0.03 3.75
C LEU A 63 1.55 -1.09 4.83
N VAL A 64 0.51 -1.35 5.63
CA VAL A 64 0.53 -2.39 6.66
C VAL A 64 -0.43 -3.50 6.26
N VAL A 65 0.08 -4.72 6.07
CA VAL A 65 -0.73 -5.91 5.79
C VAL A 65 -1.05 -6.59 7.12
N GLY A 66 -2.33 -6.67 7.49
CA GLY A 66 -2.77 -7.20 8.78
C GLY A 66 -3.86 -8.25 8.67
N MET A 67 -4.02 -9.06 9.72
CA MET A 67 -5.08 -10.07 9.80
C MET A 67 -6.43 -9.42 10.08
N GLY A 68 -7.44 -9.79 9.29
CA GLY A 68 -8.83 -9.39 9.51
C GLY A 68 -9.57 -10.16 10.60
N SER A 69 -8.90 -10.97 11.41
CA SER A 69 -9.51 -11.79 12.47
C SER A 69 -9.62 -11.04 13.81
N SER A 70 -10.19 -11.66 14.83
CA SER A 70 -10.27 -11.11 16.20
C SER A 70 -8.90 -10.91 16.86
N ARG A 71 -7.87 -11.62 16.40
CA ARG A 71 -6.48 -11.36 16.79
C ARG A 71 -5.89 -10.35 15.80
N SER A 72 -5.54 -9.17 16.29
CA SER A 72 -4.79 -8.19 15.51
C SER A 72 -3.34 -8.64 15.44
N SER A 73 -2.87 -8.99 14.24
CA SER A 73 -1.45 -9.19 13.96
C SER A 73 -1.11 -8.61 12.59
N ILE A 74 0.16 -8.25 12.44
CA ILE A 74 0.73 -7.65 11.23
C ILE A 74 1.56 -8.72 10.53
N LEU A 75 1.27 -8.97 9.24
CA LEU A 75 2.06 -9.86 8.39
C LEU A 75 3.38 -9.20 8.02
N GLY A 76 3.32 -7.91 7.70
CA GLY A 76 4.47 -7.10 7.37
C GLY A 76 4.08 -5.74 6.82
N GLU A 77 5.10 -4.93 6.57
CA GLU A 77 4.97 -3.53 6.19
C GLU A 77 5.83 -3.20 4.98
N ALA A 78 5.39 -2.26 4.14
CA ALA A 78 6.19 -1.67 3.08
C ALA A 78 5.95 -0.16 3.02
N ASN A 79 6.90 0.59 2.46
CA ASN A 79 6.72 2.01 2.20
C ASN A 79 6.60 2.25 0.69
N ILE A 80 5.85 3.27 0.31
CA ILE A 80 5.72 3.78 -1.05
C ILE A 80 5.76 5.30 -0.99
N ASP A 81 6.55 5.94 -1.86
CA ASP A 81 6.45 7.38 -2.07
C ASP A 81 5.52 7.66 -3.26
N LEU A 82 4.43 8.40 -3.03
CA LEU A 82 3.51 8.76 -4.12
C LEU A 82 4.07 9.85 -5.04
N ALA A 83 5.06 10.63 -4.57
CA ALA A 83 5.75 11.63 -5.39
C ALA A 83 6.49 10.99 -6.58
N ASP A 84 6.95 9.74 -6.44
CA ASP A 84 7.64 8.99 -7.51
C ASP A 84 6.71 8.67 -8.71
N PHE A 85 5.39 8.77 -8.53
CA PHE A 85 4.40 8.35 -9.53
C PHE A 85 3.60 9.51 -10.14
N VAL A 86 3.95 10.76 -9.86
CA VAL A 86 3.19 11.95 -10.32
C VAL A 86 3.14 12.07 -11.83
N ASP A 87 4.27 11.81 -12.50
CA ASP A 87 4.38 11.96 -13.95
C ASP A 87 4.07 10.64 -14.69
N ALA A 88 3.50 9.65 -14.00
CA ALA A 88 3.24 8.34 -14.55
C ALA A 88 2.03 8.36 -15.51
N LEU A 89 2.30 8.58 -16.79
CA LEU A 89 1.29 8.59 -17.87
C LEU A 89 0.53 7.27 -18.07
N LYS A 90 0.99 6.18 -17.43
CA LYS A 90 0.38 4.84 -17.53
C LYS A 90 0.33 4.20 -16.14
N PRO A 91 -0.65 3.31 -15.90
CA PRO A 91 -0.67 2.50 -14.69
C PRO A 91 0.67 1.79 -14.47
N THR A 92 1.27 2.02 -13.32
CA THR A 92 2.58 1.48 -12.95
C THR A 92 2.38 0.36 -11.94
N ALA A 93 3.07 -0.76 -12.13
CA ALA A 93 3.03 -1.90 -11.21
C ALA A 93 4.40 -2.05 -10.55
N ILE A 94 4.40 -2.12 -9.23
CA ILE A 94 5.59 -2.32 -8.42
C ILE A 94 5.43 -3.53 -7.50
N ALA A 95 6.56 -4.12 -7.13
CA ALA A 95 6.64 -5.23 -6.20
C ALA A 95 7.41 -4.78 -4.96
N LEU A 96 6.74 -4.77 -3.81
CA LEU A 96 7.28 -4.31 -2.54
C LEU A 96 7.47 -5.50 -1.59
N PRO A 97 8.72 -5.89 -1.27
CA PRO A 97 8.97 -6.85 -0.20
C PRO A 97 8.38 -6.35 1.13
N LEU A 98 7.77 -7.25 1.90
CA LEU A 98 7.21 -6.89 3.20
C LEU A 98 8.25 -7.06 4.31
N ASN A 99 8.58 -5.96 4.99
CA ASN A 99 9.41 -5.96 6.18
C ASN A 99 8.65 -6.61 7.35
N GLY A 100 9.36 -7.39 8.18
CA GLY A 100 8.77 -8.10 9.32
C GLY A 100 7.97 -9.36 8.95
N SER A 101 7.98 -9.74 7.67
CA SER A 101 7.37 -10.96 7.16
C SER A 101 8.42 -12.04 6.87
N GLU A 102 7.97 -13.27 6.59
CA GLU A 102 8.83 -14.33 6.08
C GLU A 102 9.53 -13.90 4.76
N PRO A 103 10.79 -14.30 4.53
CA PRO A 103 11.49 -13.99 3.29
C PRO A 103 10.68 -14.36 2.04
N GLY A 104 10.64 -13.45 1.06
CA GLY A 104 9.95 -13.65 -0.21
C GLY A 104 8.45 -13.33 -0.20
N VAL A 105 7.87 -12.86 0.90
CA VAL A 105 6.52 -12.27 0.86
C VAL A 105 6.58 -10.88 0.23
N THR A 106 5.84 -10.71 -0.87
CA THR A 106 5.86 -9.49 -1.69
C THR A 106 4.45 -8.97 -1.95
N LEU A 107 4.24 -7.70 -1.67
CA LEU A 107 3.03 -6.97 -2.02
C LEU A 107 3.17 -6.38 -3.43
N HIS A 108 2.31 -6.81 -4.34
CA HIS A 108 2.24 -6.25 -5.69
C HIS A 108 1.21 -5.12 -5.70
N VAL A 109 1.65 -3.92 -6.05
CA VAL A 109 0.82 -2.71 -6.08
C VAL A 109 0.73 -2.23 -7.51
N ARG A 110 -0.50 -1.97 -7.98
CA ARG A 110 -0.73 -1.22 -9.21
C ARG A 110 -1.22 0.17 -8.83
N ILE A 111 -0.47 1.17 -9.25
CA ILE A 111 -0.81 2.58 -9.10
C ILE A 111 -1.36 3.04 -10.45
N SER A 112 -2.53 3.66 -10.41
CA SER A 112 -3.16 4.25 -11.58
C SER A 112 -3.56 5.66 -11.21
N GLU A 113 -3.21 6.62 -12.06
CA GLU A 113 -3.78 7.95 -11.96
C GLU A 113 -5.25 7.90 -12.45
N LEU A 114 -6.17 8.47 -11.67
CA LEU A 114 -7.53 8.75 -12.13
C LEU A 114 -7.85 10.21 -11.80
N HIS A 115 -7.55 11.11 -12.73
CA HIS A 115 -8.08 12.48 -12.72
C HIS A 115 -9.25 12.59 -13.70
N ILE A 116 -10.48 12.68 -13.17
CA ILE A 116 -11.55 13.45 -13.81
C ILE A 116 -12.32 14.18 -12.72
N LEU A 117 -12.04 15.49 -12.57
CA LEU A 117 -12.97 16.63 -12.70
C LEU A 117 -12.16 17.93 -12.82
#